data_AF-A0A1F4Y3E9-F1
#
_entry.id   AF-A0A1F4Y3E9-F1
#
_cell.length_a   1.000
_cell.length_b   1.000
_cell.length_c   1.000
_cell.angle_alpha   90.00
_cell.angle_beta   90.00
_cell.angle_gamma   90.00
#
_symmetry.space_group_name_H-M   'P 1'
#
loop_
_entity.id
_entity.type
_entity.pdbx_description
1 polymer ?
#
loop_
_entity_poly.entity_id
_entity_poly.type
_entity_poly.pdbx_seq_one_letter_code
_entity_poly.pdbx_strand_id
1 'polypeptide(L)'
;MDQKQLWNYFLERKVSLSTPLNRKQVWVKREDFEVVKIYFMKDFNILHPDRSFRSHGYFLHIQCVDQGEYVLVHRDMANHARFFPLIVLHFLLDVLPYMLLAWWKRVSFYSLFTRPQ
;
A
#
# COMPACT_ATOMS: atom_id res chain seq x y z
N MET A 1 -6.42 14.21 -8.72
CA MET A 1 -7.34 13.12 -8.35
C MET A 1 -7.39 13.01 -6.84
N ASP A 2 -8.57 12.84 -6.26
CA ASP A 2 -8.72 12.54 -4.82
C ASP A 2 -8.42 11.06 -4.51
N GLN A 3 -8.44 10.68 -3.24
CA GLN A 3 -8.16 9.30 -2.79
C GLN A 3 -9.13 8.26 -3.36
N LYS A 4 -10.41 8.63 -3.48
CA LYS A 4 -11.45 7.72 -4.00
C LYS A 4 -11.26 7.50 -5.49
N GLN A 5 -10.98 8.57 -6.24
CA GLN A 5 -10.66 8.54 -7.66
C GLN A 5 -9.40 7.72 -7.94
N LEU A 6 -8.33 7.92 -7.18
CA LEU A 6 -7.10 7.13 -7.30
C LEU A 6 -7.35 5.64 -7.02
N TRP A 7 -8.12 5.33 -5.98
CA TRP A 7 -8.43 3.94 -5.66
C TRP A 7 -9.23 3.26 -6.79
N ASN A 8 -10.24 3.94 -7.31
CA ASN A 8 -11.04 3.42 -8.43
C ASN A 8 -10.19 3.25 -9.70
N TYR A 9 -9.29 4.20 -9.97
CA TYR A 9 -8.36 4.12 -11.09
C TYR A 9 -7.54 2.82 -11.09
N PHE A 10 -7.01 2.42 -9.93
CA PHE A 10 -6.28 1.15 -9.82
C PHE A 10 -7.19 -0.07 -9.89
N LEU A 11 -8.42 0.01 -9.35
CA LEU A 11 -9.38 -1.09 -9.45
C LEU A 11 -9.80 -1.40 -10.89
N GLU A 12 -9.85 -0.37 -11.75
CA GLU A 12 -10.14 -0.51 -13.18
C GLU A 12 -8.95 -1.13 -13.95
N ARG A 13 -7.72 -0.83 -13.54
CA ARG A 13 -6.47 -1.28 -14.20
C ARG A 13 -5.80 -2.48 -13.52
N LYS A 14 -6.50 -3.14 -12.61
CA LYS A 14 -5.96 -4.26 -11.86
C LYS A 14 -5.58 -5.41 -12.81
N VAL A 15 -4.34 -5.87 -12.68
CA VAL A 15 -3.88 -7.16 -13.20
C VAL A 15 -4.34 -8.27 -12.26
N SER A 16 -4.25 -8.03 -10.95
CA SER A 16 -4.70 -8.97 -9.92
C SER A 16 -5.25 -8.23 -8.71
N LEU A 17 -6.14 -8.90 -7.99
CA LEU A 17 -6.70 -8.45 -6.72
C LEU A 17 -6.61 -9.59 -5.72
N SER A 18 -5.85 -9.40 -4.65
CA SER A 18 -5.81 -10.28 -3.51
C SER A 18 -6.37 -9.57 -2.28
N THR A 19 -6.86 -10.33 -1.30
CA THR A 19 -7.32 -9.76 -0.02
C THR A 19 -6.68 -10.50 1.15
N PRO A 20 -5.34 -10.51 1.25
CA PRO A 20 -4.66 -11.17 2.36
C PRO A 20 -5.04 -10.51 3.68
N LEU A 21 -5.48 -11.34 4.64
CA LEU A 21 -5.83 -10.91 6.00
C LEU A 21 -6.81 -9.70 6.02
N ASN A 22 -7.83 -9.74 5.16
CA ASN A 22 -8.86 -8.70 5.01
C ASN A 22 -8.36 -7.35 4.46
N ARG A 23 -7.13 -7.27 3.95
CA ARG A 23 -6.60 -6.07 3.30
C ARG A 23 -6.60 -6.23 1.80
N LYS A 24 -7.37 -5.40 1.08
CA LYS A 24 -7.38 -5.41 -0.38
C LYS A 24 -6.03 -4.93 -0.92
N GLN A 25 -5.43 -5.74 -1.75
CA GLN A 25 -4.19 -5.49 -2.46
C GLN A 25 -4.45 -5.60 -3.95
N VAL A 26 -4.20 -4.50 -4.66
CA VAL A 26 -4.37 -4.38 -6.09
C VAL A 26 -2.99 -4.40 -6.72
N TRP A 27 -2.79 -5.28 -7.68
CA TRP A 27 -1.59 -5.32 -8.48
C TRP A 27 -1.88 -4.67 -9.82
N VAL A 28 -1.10 -3.66 -10.17
CA VAL A 28 -1.18 -2.96 -11.47
C VAL A 28 0.17 -3.02 -12.15
N LYS A 29 0.21 -2.79 -13.46
CA LYS A 29 1.49 -2.63 -14.14
C LYS A 29 2.15 -1.32 -13.72
N ARG A 30 3.48 -1.27 -13.78
CA ARG A 30 4.24 -0.03 -13.51
C ARG A 30 3.83 1.11 -14.43
N GLU A 31 3.54 0.83 -15.70
CA GLU A 31 3.10 1.84 -16.67
C GLU A 31 1.83 2.58 -16.22
N ASP A 32 0.85 1.87 -15.66
CA ASP A 32 -0.38 2.45 -15.12
C ASP A 32 -0.11 3.32 -13.89
N PHE A 33 0.84 2.92 -13.03
CA PHE A 33 1.23 3.71 -11.88
C PHE A 33 1.92 5.01 -12.27
N GLU A 34 2.82 5.00 -13.26
CA GLU A 34 3.56 6.20 -13.67
C GLU A 34 2.63 7.33 -14.14
N VAL A 35 1.47 7.01 -14.74
CA VAL A 35 0.45 8.00 -15.15
C VAL A 35 -0.09 8.81 -13.96
N VAL A 36 -0.24 8.18 -12.79
CA VAL A 36 -0.81 8.79 -11.58
C VAL A 36 0.23 9.10 -10.50
N LYS A 37 1.51 8.83 -10.76
CA LYS A 37 2.61 9.00 -9.80
C LYS A 37 2.73 10.42 -9.25
N ILE A 38 2.35 11.43 -10.03
CA ILE A 38 2.30 12.84 -9.61
C ILE A 38 1.43 13.08 -8.37
N TYR A 39 0.48 12.17 -8.06
CA TYR A 39 -0.37 12.24 -6.89
C TYR A 39 0.21 11.52 -5.65
N PHE A 40 1.48 11.11 -5.71
CA PHE A 40 2.18 10.40 -4.66
C PHE A 40 3.46 11.13 -4.25
N MET A 41 3.85 10.94 -2.99
CA MET A 41 5.14 11.33 -2.46
C MET A 41 5.98 10.09 -2.21
N LYS A 42 7.28 10.18 -2.46
CA LYS A 42 8.22 9.09 -2.16
C LYS A 42 8.30 8.94 -0.64
N ASP A 43 8.23 7.70 -0.16
CA ASP A 43 8.33 7.35 1.25
C ASP A 43 9.50 6.37 1.46
N PHE A 44 10.11 6.43 2.64
CA PHE A 44 11.09 5.44 3.07
C PHE A 44 10.37 4.32 3.82
N ASN A 45 10.36 3.12 3.23
CA ASN A 45 9.86 1.91 3.86
C ASN A 45 11.04 0.98 4.17
N ILE A 46 11.19 0.55 5.42
CA ILE A 46 12.28 -0.34 5.86
C ILE A 46 12.28 -1.66 5.09
N LEU A 47 11.11 -2.19 4.74
CA LEU A 47 10.98 -3.44 3.98
C LEU A 47 11.23 -3.24 2.48
N HIS A 48 11.04 -2.01 1.98
CA HIS A 48 11.16 -1.66 0.56
C HIS A 48 11.79 -0.27 0.39
N PRO A 49 13.09 -0.13 0.72
CA PRO A 49 13.79 1.14 0.60
C PRO A 49 13.76 1.60 -0.86
N ASP A 50 13.48 2.88 -1.06
CA ASP A 50 13.40 3.56 -2.37
C ASP A 50 12.28 3.14 -3.33
N ARG A 51 11.37 2.25 -2.91
CA ARG A 51 10.29 1.74 -3.76
C ARG A 51 8.90 1.98 -3.18
N SER A 52 8.78 2.77 -2.12
CA SER A 52 7.49 3.08 -1.51
C SER A 52 7.02 4.48 -1.85
N PHE A 53 5.74 4.59 -2.16
CA PHE A 53 5.06 5.83 -2.49
C PHE A 53 3.76 5.91 -1.72
N ARG A 54 3.42 7.10 -1.21
CA ARG A 54 2.17 7.35 -0.48
C ARG A 54 1.40 8.47 -1.14
N SER A 55 0.10 8.28 -1.29
CA SER A 55 -0.75 9.36 -1.78
C SER A 55 -0.85 10.49 -0.76
N HIS A 56 -1.38 11.62 -1.19
CA HIS A 56 -1.39 12.88 -0.44
C HIS A 56 -2.38 12.92 0.76
N GLY A 57 -3.07 11.81 1.09
CA GLY A 57 -4.06 11.75 2.17
C GLY A 57 -3.41 11.72 3.57
N TYR A 58 -4.07 12.32 4.56
CA TYR A 58 -3.58 12.33 5.96
C TYR A 58 -3.93 11.04 6.70
N PHE A 59 -5.21 10.77 6.92
CA PHE A 59 -5.63 9.61 7.70
C PHE A 59 -5.80 8.38 6.82
N LEU A 60 -6.70 8.40 5.84
CA LEU A 60 -6.80 7.35 4.84
C LEU A 60 -5.98 7.74 3.61
N HIS A 61 -5.07 6.86 3.21
CA HIS A 61 -4.24 7.08 2.04
C HIS A 61 -4.00 5.78 1.28
N ILE A 62 -3.42 5.91 0.09
CA ILE A 62 -3.03 4.80 -0.76
C ILE A 62 -1.53 4.68 -0.66
N GLN A 63 -1.05 3.49 -0.32
CA GLN A 63 0.35 3.13 -0.41
C GLN A 63 0.57 2.30 -1.66
N CYS A 64 1.63 2.64 -2.39
CA CYS A 64 2.13 1.89 -3.53
C CYS A 64 3.54 1.39 -3.22
N VAL A 65 3.83 0.15 -3.59
CA VAL A 65 5.14 -0.47 -3.48
C VAL A 65 5.54 -0.99 -4.85
N ASP A 66 6.59 -0.40 -5.42
CA ASP A 66 7.15 -0.78 -6.71
C ASP A 66 7.92 -2.10 -6.60
N GLN A 67 7.54 -3.08 -7.42
CA GLN A 67 8.13 -4.40 -7.49
C GLN A 67 8.58 -4.75 -8.92
N GLY A 68 9.15 -3.78 -9.64
CA GLY A 68 9.71 -3.98 -10.98
C GLY A 68 8.67 -3.72 -12.06
N GLU A 69 8.14 -4.78 -12.68
CA GLU A 69 7.12 -4.64 -13.73
C GLU A 69 5.73 -4.29 -13.17
N TYR A 70 5.52 -4.56 -11.88
CA TYR A 70 4.25 -4.38 -11.19
C TYR A 70 4.39 -3.48 -9.98
N VAL A 71 3.28 -2.87 -9.60
CA VAL A 71 3.14 -2.06 -8.40
C VAL A 71 2.03 -2.66 -7.54
N LEU A 72 2.37 -2.98 -6.29
CA LEU A 72 1.40 -3.37 -5.28
C LEU A 72 0.77 -2.09 -4.72
N VAL A 73 -0.56 -2.04 -4.71
CA VAL A 73 -1.35 -0.90 -4.26
C VAL A 73 -2.31 -1.35 -3.18
N HIS A 74 -2.33 -0.67 -2.04
CA HIS A 74 -3.28 -0.93 -0.97
C HIS A 74 -3.59 0.36 -0.20
N ARG A 75 -4.61 0.29 0.67
CA ARG A 75 -4.99 1.43 1.52
C ARG A 75 -4.37 1.28 2.90
N ASP A 76 -3.92 2.41 3.44
CA ASP A 76 -3.28 2.54 4.75
C ASP A 76 -4.02 3.56 5.60
N MET A 77 -3.76 3.47 6.90
CA MET A 77 -4.17 4.48 7.89
C MET A 77 -2.98 5.28 8.40
N ALA A 78 -3.20 6.55 8.73
CA ALA A 78 -2.25 7.49 9.33
C ALA A 78 -0.94 7.64 8.53
N ASN A 79 -0.95 8.53 7.54
CA ASN A 79 0.20 8.80 6.66
C ASN A 79 1.33 9.53 7.38
N HIS A 80 2.28 8.79 7.94
CA HIS A 80 3.44 9.36 8.64
C HIS A 80 4.37 10.18 7.74
N ALA A 81 4.39 9.93 6.43
CA ALA A 81 5.16 10.74 5.48
C ALA A 81 4.63 12.18 5.36
N ARG A 82 3.38 12.42 5.76
CA ARG A 82 2.79 13.76 5.86
C ARG A 82 3.08 14.44 7.18
N PHE A 83 3.05 13.68 8.27
CA PHE A 83 3.25 14.19 9.61
C PHE A 83 3.82 13.09 10.49
N PHE A 84 5.10 13.19 10.84
CA PHE A 84 5.84 12.15 11.55
C PHE A 84 5.12 11.57 12.79
N PRO A 85 4.45 12.37 13.65
CA PRO A 85 3.70 11.82 14.79
C PRO A 85 2.60 10.81 14.43
N LEU A 86 2.11 10.80 13.18
CA LEU A 86 1.18 9.79 12.69
C LEU A 86 1.79 8.39 12.64
N ILE A 87 3.11 8.22 12.79
CA ILE A 87 3.77 6.91 12.82
C ILE A 87 3.25 6.02 13.94
N VAL A 88 2.91 6.60 15.10
CA VAL A 88 2.36 5.85 16.24
C VAL A 88 0.95 5.35 15.90
N LEU A 89 0.13 6.23 15.30
CA LEU A 89 -1.22 5.85 14.85
C LEU A 89 -1.17 4.82 13.71
N HIS A 90 -0.22 4.96 12.78
CA HIS A 90 0.00 4.00 11.71
C HIS A 90 0.36 2.62 12.28
N PHE A 91 1.27 2.59 13.24
CA PHE A 91 1.67 1.37 13.90
C PHE A 91 0.48 0.70 14.61
N LEU A 92 -0.29 1.45 15.41
CA LEU A 92 -1.36 0.89 16.21
C LEU A 92 -2.60 0.47 15.41
N LEU A 93 -2.94 1.22 14.36
CA LEU A 93 -4.19 1.01 13.61
C LEU A 93 -4.02 0.14 12.36
N ASP A 94 -2.81 0.09 11.81
CA ASP A 94 -2.57 -0.57 10.52
C ASP A 94 -1.56 -1.71 10.65
N VAL A 95 -0.36 -1.44 11.19
CA VAL A 95 0.72 -2.44 11.25
C VAL A 95 0.44 -3.51 12.30
N LEU A 96 0.25 -3.13 13.56
CA LEU A 96 0.12 -4.06 14.69
C LEU A 96 -1.08 -5.02 14.54
N PRO A 97 -2.30 -4.58 14.16
CA PRO A 97 -3.42 -5.50 13.94
C PRO A 97 -3.14 -6.48 12.81
N TYR A 98 -2.52 -6.02 11.73
CA TYR A 98 -2.13 -6.86 10.61
C TYR A 98 -1.08 -7.89 11.03
N MET A 99 -0.12 -7.48 11.86
CA MET A 99 0.92 -8.36 12.38
C MET A 99 0.36 -9.46 13.29
N LEU A 100 -0.52 -9.09 14.22
CA LEU A 100 -1.17 -10.04 15.13
C LEU A 100 -2.02 -11.05 14.36
N LEU A 101 -2.75 -10.59 13.34
CA LEU A 101 -3.57 -11.47 12.51
C LEU A 101 -2.72 -12.41 11.64
N ALA A 102 -1.60 -11.93 11.08
CA ALA A 102 -0.66 -12.75 10.33
C ALA A 102 -0.06 -13.85 11.20
N TRP A 103 0.39 -13.48 12.41
CA TRP A 103 0.92 -14.42 13.39
C TRP A 103 -0.11 -15.47 13.81
N TRP A 104 -1.33 -15.05 14.14
CA TRP A 104 -2.41 -15.98 14.51
C TRP A 104 -2.74 -16.97 13.40
N LYS A 105 -2.77 -16.50 12.14
CA LYS A 105 -3.02 -17.36 10.97
C LYS A 105 -1.78 -18.11 10.49
N ARG A 106 -0.62 -17.95 11.15
CA ARG A 106 0.67 -18.55 10.77
C ARG A 106 1.06 -18.27 9.30
N VAL A 107 0.72 -17.07 8.81
CA VAL A 107 1.04 -16.63 7.45
C VAL A 107 2.36 -15.85 7.48
N SER A 108 3.28 -16.18 6.57
CA SER A 108 4.54 -15.45 6.44
C SER A 108 4.27 -14.03 5.95
N PHE A 109 4.85 -13.01 6.63
CA PHE A 109 4.73 -11.62 6.18
C PHE A 109 5.17 -11.43 4.73
N TYR A 110 6.23 -12.11 4.29
CA TYR A 110 6.70 -12.01 2.91
C TYR A 110 5.64 -12.44 1.90
N SER A 111 4.87 -13.49 2.21
CA SER A 111 3.80 -13.96 1.32
C SER A 111 2.66 -12.95 1.15
N LEU A 112 2.55 -11.98 2.06
CA LEU A 112 1.57 -10.91 1.99
C LEU A 112 1.99 -9.80 1.02
N PHE A 113 3.24 -9.78 0.57
CA PHE A 113 3.78 -8.78 -0.37
C PHE A 113 4.27 -9.40 -1.68
N THR A 114 4.00 -10.69 -1.91
CA THR A 114 4.29 -11.36 -3.18
C THR A 114 3.07 -11.33 -4.08
N ARG A 115 3.28 -11.07 -5.37
CA ARG A 115 2.20 -11.18 -6.36
C ARG A 115 1.61 -12.59 -6.32
N PRO A 116 0.28 -12.75 -6.23
CA PRO A 116 -0.36 -14.03 -6.49
C PRO A 116 0.05 -14.49 -7.90
N GLN A 117 0.45 -15.75 -8.04
CA GLN A 117 0.70 -16.36 -9.35
C GLN A 117 -0.61 -16.51 -10.12
#